data_AF-A0A1W9MZW6-F1
#
_entry.id   AF-A0A1W9MZW6-F1
#
_cell.length_a   1.000
_cell.length_b   1.000
_cell.length_c   1.000
_cell.angle_alpha   90.00
_cell.angle_beta   90.00
_cell.angle_gamma   90.00
#
_symmetry.space_group_name_H-M   'P 1'
#
loop_
_entity.id
_entity.type
_entity.pdbx_description
1 polymer ?
#
loop_
_entity_poly.entity_id
_entity_poly.type
_entity_poly.pdbx_seq_one_letter_code
_entity_poly.pdbx_strand_id
1 'polypeptide(L)'
;MHSKYETVISRAVVDELAHPDYPHSQKALKLIENISEIPIEDEVRQIVRVYIQHRIMPKNPVGDALHLALASYHKCDFLLTWNCKNIANPNKFRQIRLCNNSLGLFVPTLTTPNQLIGDYYD
;
A
#
# COMPACT_ATOMS: atom_id res chain seq x y z
N MET A 1 16.30 -9.12 -18.82
CA MET A 1 16.39 -9.20 -17.34
C MET A 1 14.99 -9.52 -16.84
N HIS A 2 14.74 -10.73 -16.34
CA HIS A 2 13.47 -11.01 -15.66
C HIS A 2 13.48 -10.24 -14.33
N SER A 3 12.60 -9.26 -14.18
CA SER A 3 12.35 -8.65 -12.88
C SER A 3 11.90 -9.74 -11.91
N LYS A 4 12.49 -9.80 -10.71
CA LYS A 4 12.08 -10.74 -9.66
C LYS A 4 10.67 -10.44 -9.11
N TYR A 5 10.15 -9.25 -9.42
CA TYR A 5 8.86 -8.76 -8.94
C TYR A 5 8.06 -8.16 -10.09
N GLU A 6 6.75 -8.41 -10.08
CA GLU A 6 5.79 -7.61 -10.84
C GLU A 6 5.47 -6.36 -10.02
N THR A 7 5.67 -5.17 -10.62
CA THR A 7 5.43 -3.90 -9.94
C THR A 7 4.14 -3.30 -10.44
N VAL A 8 3.31 -2.86 -9.50
CA VAL A 8 2.03 -2.19 -9.79
C VAL A 8 1.90 -0.93 -8.95
N ILE A 9 1.12 0.03 -9.44
CA ILE A 9 0.70 1.24 -8.72
C ILE A 9 -0.82 1.40 -8.81
N SER A 10 -1.41 2.32 -8.07
CA SER A 10 -2.82 2.70 -8.23
C SER A 10 -2.95 4.18 -8.57
N ARG A 11 -4.12 4.58 -9.09
CA ARG A 11 -4.48 5.99 -9.25
C ARG A 11 -4.26 6.81 -7.98
N ALA A 12 -4.52 6.23 -6.81
CA ALA A 12 -4.32 6.91 -5.53
C ALA A 12 -2.85 7.33 -5.31
N VAL A 13 -1.90 6.47 -5.69
CA VAL A 13 -0.47 6.82 -5.62
C VAL A 13 -0.13 7.91 -6.64
N VAL A 14 -0.68 7.83 -7.86
CA VAL A 14 -0.46 8.86 -8.88
C VAL A 14 -0.95 10.23 -8.38
N ASP A 15 -2.15 10.28 -7.80
CA ASP A 15 -2.76 11.50 -7.29
C ASP A 15 -1.98 12.07 -6.08
N GLU A 16 -1.47 11.21 -5.19
CA GLU A 16 -0.59 11.60 -4.08
C GLU A 16 0.73 12.21 -4.58
N LEU A 17 1.35 11.60 -5.60
CA LEU A 17 2.60 12.09 -6.19
C LEU A 17 2.39 13.36 -7.01
N ALA A 18 1.22 13.54 -7.61
CA ALA A 18 0.85 14.74 -8.37
C ALA A 18 0.45 15.92 -7.47
N HIS A 19 0.27 15.70 -6.16
CA HIS A 19 -0.14 16.75 -5.24
C HIS A 19 0.92 17.89 -5.21
N PRO A 20 0.51 19.18 -5.21
CA PRO A 20 1.45 20.31 -5.25
C PRO A 20 2.48 20.32 -4.12
N ASP A 21 2.09 19.82 -2.95
CA ASP A 21 2.97 19.75 -1.77
C ASP A 21 3.95 18.56 -1.81
N TYR A 22 3.84 17.67 -2.79
CA TYR A 22 4.75 16.52 -2.89
C TYR A 22 6.12 16.95 -3.42
N PRO A 23 7.21 16.79 -2.64
CA PRO A 23 8.54 17.19 -3.08
C PRO A 23 8.96 16.43 -4.33
N HIS A 24 9.46 17.16 -5.34
CA HIS A 24 9.93 16.58 -6.60
C HIS A 24 8.87 15.79 -7.38
N SER A 25 7.59 16.17 -7.28
CA SER A 25 6.45 15.54 -7.99
C SER A 25 6.75 15.13 -9.44
N GLN A 26 7.29 16.04 -10.27
CA GLN A 26 7.62 15.74 -11.68
C GLN A 26 8.62 14.58 -11.83
N LYS A 27 9.64 14.51 -10.97
CA LYS A 27 10.62 13.41 -11.00
C LYS A 27 9.97 12.10 -10.58
N ALA A 28 9.13 12.13 -9.56
CA ALA A 28 8.43 10.94 -9.06
C ALA A 28 7.45 10.38 -10.11
N LEU A 29 6.63 11.23 -10.73
CA LEU A 29 5.71 10.84 -11.80
C LEU A 29 6.44 10.21 -12.99
N LYS A 30 7.60 10.74 -13.37
CA LYS A 30 8.43 10.16 -14.44
C LYS A 30 8.96 8.77 -14.08
N LEU A 31 9.27 8.49 -12.81
CA LEU A 31 9.76 7.18 -12.38
C LEU A 31 8.68 6.09 -12.44
N ILE A 32 7.42 6.48 -12.26
CA ILE A 32 6.29 5.54 -12.23
C ILE A 32 5.55 5.43 -13.57
N GLU A 33 5.98 6.17 -14.60
CA GLU A 33 5.26 6.31 -15.88
C GLU A 33 5.06 4.97 -16.62
N ASN A 34 5.97 4.01 -16.41
CA ASN A 34 5.96 2.70 -17.05
C ASN A 34 5.49 1.57 -16.12
N ILE A 35 4.96 1.90 -14.94
CA ILE A 35 4.44 0.90 -13.99
C ILE A 35 2.95 0.70 -14.24
N SER A 36 2.53 -0.56 -14.29
CA SER A 36 1.12 -0.92 -14.50
C SER A 36 0.24 -0.39 -13.38
N GLU A 37 -0.89 0.25 -13.75
CA GLU A 37 -1.89 0.72 -12.80
C GLU A 37 -2.93 -0.38 -12.53
N ILE A 38 -3.16 -0.73 -11.26
CA ILE A 38 -4.27 -1.58 -10.83
C ILE A 38 -5.54 -0.72 -10.62
N PRO A 39 -6.71 -1.22 -11.05
CA PRO A 39 -7.96 -0.49 -10.92
C PRO A 39 -8.42 -0.37 -9.46
N ILE A 40 -9.29 0.61 -9.20
CA ILE A 40 -9.99 0.77 -7.92
C ILE A 40 -11.44 0.32 -8.11
N GLU A 41 -11.72 -0.93 -7.78
CA GLU A 41 -13.06 -1.54 -7.88
C GLU A 41 -14.00 -1.10 -6.76
N ASP A 42 -15.30 -1.34 -6.94
CA ASP A 42 -16.30 -1.05 -5.91
C ASP A 42 -16.09 -1.90 -4.65
N GLU A 43 -15.61 -3.13 -4.81
CA GLU A 43 -15.19 -4.03 -3.73
C GLU A 43 -14.08 -3.39 -2.89
N VAL A 44 -13.09 -2.76 -3.52
CA VAL A 44 -12.02 -2.02 -2.81
C VAL A 44 -12.64 -0.91 -1.95
N ARG A 45 -13.62 -0.17 -2.47
CA ARG A 45 -14.32 0.88 -1.71
C ARG A 45 -15.09 0.32 -0.51
N GLN A 46 -15.66 -0.88 -0.63
CA GLN A 46 -16.28 -1.58 0.50
C GLN A 46 -15.26 -1.96 1.56
N ILE A 47 -14.12 -2.53 1.15
CA ILE A 47 -13.04 -2.93 2.06
C ILE A 47 -12.51 -1.70 2.83
N VAL A 48 -12.31 -0.57 2.15
CA VAL A 48 -11.91 0.69 2.79
C VAL A 48 -12.89 1.11 3.88
N ARG A 49 -14.21 1.04 3.62
CA ARG A 49 -15.22 1.36 4.64
C ARG A 49 -15.08 0.48 5.88
N VAL A 50 -14.86 -0.83 5.68
CA VAL A 50 -14.65 -1.77 6.78
C VAL A 50 -13.39 -1.43 7.58
N TYR A 51 -12.28 -1.12 6.90
CA TYR A 51 -11.03 -0.71 7.57
C TYR A 51 -11.20 0.56 8.40
N ILE A 52 -11.95 1.54 7.91
CA ILE A 52 -12.26 2.78 8.65
C ILE A 52 -13.11 2.48 9.88
N GLN A 53 -14.17 1.67 9.73
CA GLN A 53 -15.06 1.28 10.84
C GLN A 53 -14.31 0.55 11.95
N HIS A 54 -13.38 -0.35 11.59
CA HIS A 54 -12.56 -1.10 12.53
C HIS A 54 -11.32 -0.33 13.01
N ARG A 55 -11.15 0.93 12.60
CA ARG A 55 -10.03 1.80 12.96
C ARG A 55 -8.66 1.16 12.70
N ILE A 56 -8.54 0.42 11.59
CA ILE A 56 -7.28 -0.22 11.18
C ILE A 56 -6.21 0.86 10.93
N MET A 57 -6.62 2.02 10.39
CA MET A 57 -5.77 3.17 10.09
C MET A 57 -6.29 4.46 10.75
N PRO A 58 -6.05 4.70 12.06
CA PRO A 58 -6.70 5.80 12.77
C PRO A 58 -6.17 7.21 12.46
N LYS A 59 -5.00 7.34 11.80
CA LYS A 59 -4.35 8.64 11.56
C LYS A 59 -4.66 9.24 10.19
N ASN A 60 -4.62 8.43 9.14
CA ASN A 60 -5.06 8.79 7.80
C ASN A 60 -6.04 7.70 7.33
N PRO A 61 -7.32 7.79 7.72
CA PRO A 61 -8.24 6.68 7.57
C PRO A 61 -8.60 6.36 6.12
N VAL A 62 -8.46 7.30 5.19
CA VAL A 62 -8.89 7.07 3.80
C VAL A 62 -7.71 6.62 2.92
N GLY A 63 -6.61 7.37 2.89
CA GLY A 63 -5.47 7.06 2.03
C GLY A 63 -4.77 5.74 2.40
N ASP A 64 -4.35 5.60 3.66
CA ASP A 64 -3.66 4.38 4.12
C ASP A 64 -4.57 3.14 4.01
N ALA A 65 -5.88 3.30 4.25
CA ALA A 65 -6.84 2.22 4.10
C ALA A 65 -7.03 1.83 2.62
N LEU A 66 -7.05 2.80 1.71
CA LEU A 66 -7.17 2.53 0.27
C LEU A 66 -5.97 1.75 -0.26
N HIS A 67 -4.75 2.16 0.08
CA HIS A 67 -3.53 1.44 -0.30
C HIS A 67 -3.52 0.00 0.23
N LEU A 68 -3.90 -0.21 1.50
CA LEU A 68 -4.01 -1.54 2.07
C LEU A 68 -5.12 -2.37 1.39
N ALA A 69 -6.26 -1.77 1.09
CA ALA A 69 -7.39 -2.45 0.47
C ALA A 69 -7.03 -2.94 -0.93
N LEU A 70 -6.37 -2.09 -1.71
CA LEU A 70 -5.86 -2.44 -3.04
C LEU A 70 -4.88 -3.61 -2.97
N ALA A 71 -3.87 -3.53 -2.12
CA ALA A 71 -2.89 -4.61 -1.97
C ALA A 71 -3.54 -5.94 -1.50
N SER A 72 -4.55 -5.86 -0.64
CA SER A 72 -5.28 -7.03 -0.13
C SER A 72 -6.23 -7.63 -1.19
N TYR A 73 -6.88 -6.81 -1.98
CA TYR A 73 -7.84 -7.24 -3.02
C TYR A 73 -7.12 -7.83 -4.23
N HIS A 74 -6.08 -7.13 -4.72
CA HIS A 74 -5.26 -7.55 -5.85
C HIS A 74 -4.19 -8.58 -5.49
N LYS A 75 -4.15 -9.04 -4.22
CA LYS A 75 -3.23 -10.07 -3.71
C LYS A 75 -1.76 -9.72 -3.93
N CYS A 76 -1.39 -8.46 -3.77
CA CYS A 76 0.00 -8.04 -3.84
C CYS A 76 0.78 -8.61 -2.66
N ASP A 77 1.84 -9.38 -2.91
CA ASP A 77 2.66 -9.97 -1.85
C ASP A 77 3.24 -8.91 -0.90
N PHE A 78 3.56 -7.73 -1.44
CA PHE A 78 4.17 -6.62 -0.72
C PHE A 78 3.40 -5.32 -0.94
N LEU A 79 3.19 -4.58 0.15
CA LEU A 79 2.84 -3.17 0.12
C LEU A 79 4.06 -2.36 0.58
N LEU A 80 4.74 -1.73 -0.39
CA LEU A 80 5.90 -0.90 -0.12
C LEU A 80 5.50 0.44 0.49
N THR A 81 6.12 0.80 1.61
CA THR A 81 5.85 2.09 2.26
C THR A 81 7.08 2.64 2.96
N TRP A 82 7.29 3.95 2.84
CA TRP A 82 8.24 4.69 3.69
C TRP A 82 7.62 5.10 5.02
N ASN A 83 6.32 4.90 5.21
CA ASN A 83 5.58 5.31 6.40
C ASN A 83 5.64 4.24 7.50
N CYS A 84 6.86 3.98 8.00
CA CYS A 84 7.07 3.00 9.08
C CYS A 84 6.34 3.36 10.38
N LYS A 85 6.03 4.66 10.59
CA LYS A 85 5.38 5.16 11.81
C LYS A 85 3.87 4.93 11.83
N ASN A 86 3.21 4.80 10.67
CA ASN A 86 1.76 4.58 10.61
C ASN A 86 1.37 3.19 10.10
N ILE A 87 2.14 2.54 9.23
CA ILE A 87 1.76 1.26 8.64
C ILE A 87 2.59 0.10 9.23
N ALA A 88 3.89 0.31 9.48
CA ALA A 88 4.80 -0.72 10.02
C ALA A 88 4.85 -0.82 11.56
N ASN A 89 3.79 -0.41 12.28
CA ASN A 89 3.69 -0.69 13.71
C ASN A 89 3.28 -2.17 13.89
N PRO A 90 4.08 -3.03 14.56
CA PRO A 90 3.76 -4.45 14.72
C PRO A 90 2.38 -4.71 15.34
N ASN A 91 1.91 -3.80 16.22
CA ASN A 91 0.59 -3.90 16.83
C ASN A 91 -0.55 -3.68 15.82
N LYS A 92 -0.33 -2.88 14.77
CA LYS A 92 -1.30 -2.68 13.68
C LYS A 92 -1.35 -3.88 12.75
N PHE A 93 -0.22 -4.56 12.53
CA PHE A 93 -0.17 -5.72 11.65
C PHE A 93 -1.05 -6.87 12.16
N ARG A 94 -1.14 -7.06 13.48
CA ARG A 94 -2.08 -8.00 14.09
C ARG A 94 -3.54 -7.64 13.77
N GLN A 95 -3.92 -6.37 13.88
CA GLN A 95 -5.29 -5.91 13.58
C GLN A 95 -5.63 -6.07 12.10
N ILE A 96 -4.70 -5.72 11.20
CA ILE A 96 -4.84 -5.92 9.75
C ILE A 96 -5.08 -7.40 9.45
N ARG A 97 -4.23 -8.29 9.99
CA ARG A 97 -4.35 -9.74 9.78
C ARG A 97 -5.70 -10.28 10.26
N LEU A 98 -6.14 -9.90 11.45
CA LEU A 98 -7.44 -10.34 11.98
C LEU A 98 -8.61 -9.85 11.11
N CYS A 99 -8.59 -8.57 10.74
CA CYS A 99 -9.63 -7.98 9.88
C CYS A 99 -9.66 -8.66 8.50
N ASN A 100 -8.53 -8.74 7.81
CA ASN A 100 -8.46 -9.33 6.47
C ASN A 100 -8.85 -10.80 6.48
N ASN A 101 -8.36 -11.58 7.45
CA ASN A 101 -8.76 -12.99 7.58
C ASN A 101 -10.27 -13.14 7.81
N SER A 102 -10.88 -12.29 8.63
CA SER A 102 -12.33 -12.32 8.86
C SER A 102 -13.16 -11.98 7.61
N LEU A 103 -12.56 -11.25 6.67
CA LEU A 103 -13.15 -10.87 5.39
C LEU A 103 -12.75 -11.81 4.24
N GLY A 104 -11.92 -12.82 4.49
CA GLY A 104 -11.37 -13.70 3.45
C GLY A 104 -10.39 -13.01 2.49
N LEU A 105 -9.79 -11.89 2.90
CA LEU A 105 -8.86 -11.10 2.09
C LEU A 105 -7.41 -11.56 2.26
N PHE A 106 -6.59 -11.32 1.23
CA PHE A 106 -5.14 -11.51 1.32
C PHE A 106 -4.52 -10.55 2.35
N VAL A 107 -3.43 -10.97 2.99
CA VAL A 107 -2.68 -10.17 3.97
C VAL A 107 -1.32 -9.82 3.38
N PRO A 108 -1.16 -8.62 2.78
CA PRO A 108 0.11 -8.22 2.19
C PRO A 108 1.19 -8.05 3.27
N THR A 109 2.45 -8.27 2.89
CA THR A 109 3.59 -7.92 3.73
C THR A 109 3.86 -6.42 3.60
N LEU A 110 3.76 -5.70 4.71
CA LEU A 110 4.06 -4.27 4.77
C LEU A 110 5.56 -4.11 5.04
N THR A 111 6.30 -3.56 4.08
CA THR A 111 7.75 -3.47 4.18
C THR A 111 8.28 -2.18 3.56
N THR A 112 9.49 -1.77 3.98
CA THR A 112 10.21 -0.68 3.32
C THR A 112 10.98 -1.20 2.11
N PRO A 113 11.29 -0.33 1.12
CA PRO A 113 12.15 -0.72 0.01
C PRO A 113 13.51 -1.28 0.47
N ASN A 114 14.15 -0.66 1.47
CA ASN A 114 15.41 -1.15 2.06
C ASN A 114 15.28 -2.58 2.62
N GLN A 115 14.23 -2.85 3.39
CA GLN A 115 13.99 -4.19 3.94
C GLN A 115 13.70 -5.24 2.86
N LEU A 116 13.03 -4.86 1.75
CA LEU A 116 12.74 -5.78 0.65
C LEU A 116 13.99 -6.13 -0.17
N ILE A 117 14.85 -5.13 -0.43
CA ILE A 117 16.09 -5.32 -1.19
C ILE A 117 17.13 -6.08 -0.35
N GLY A 118 17.00 -6.00 0.97
CA GLY A 118 17.97 -6.51 1.93
C GLY A 118 19.11 -5.50 2.05
N ASP A 119 19.13 -4.75 3.16
CA ASP A 119 20.39 -4.16 3.59
C ASP A 119 21.31 -5.34 3.98
N TYR A 120 22.09 -5.83 3.00
CA TYR A 120 23.29 -6.60 3.25
C TYR A 120 24.27 -5.68 3.98
N TYR A 121 24.09 -5.52 5.28
CA TYR A 121 25.19 -5.15 6.16
C TYR A 121 26.07 -6.40 6.27
N ASP A 122 27.22 -6.36 5.61
CA ASP A 122 28.38 -7.19 5.95
C ASP A 122 28.78 -6.97 7.42
#